data_AF-A0AAE1T5V1-F1
#
_entry.id   AF-A0AAE1T5V1-F1
#
_cell.length_a   1.000
_cell.length_b   1.000
_cell.length_c   1.000
_cell.angle_alpha   90.00
_cell.angle_beta   90.00
_cell.angle_gamma   90.00
#
_symmetry.space_group_name_H-M   'P 1'
#
loop_
_entity.id
_entity.type
_entity.pdbx_description
1 polymer ?
#
loop_
_entity_poly.entity_id
_entity_poly.type
_entity_poly.pdbx_seq_one_letter_code
_entity_poly.pdbx_strand_id
1 'polypeptide(L)'
;MSQEQPRREQAEGQQEPIKYGDVFQVSGDLANKPIAPEDAAMMQAAETTVFGQTQKGGPAAVMQAAATRNERAGLVGHRDVTDVAGEEGVTVAETNLPGTRIITESVGGQVVGQYVEAKPVMQTGATGGAVGQSAVTIGEALEASARAAGDKPVDHSDAAAIQAAECRATGSNIITPGGLAATAQSAAAFNEGLVGDEGKVKLADVLTGATTKLSADKAATREDAKGITSAELRNDPNLKTHPGGVAESVAAAARINERGT
;
A
#
# COMPACT_ATOMS: atom_id res chain seq x y z
N MET A 1 74.65 12.35 -24.56
CA MET A 1 73.67 11.32 -24.97
C MET A 1 72.88 10.92 -23.73
N SER A 2 72.00 11.80 -23.26
CA SER A 2 71.12 11.50 -22.12
C SER A 2 69.84 10.92 -22.69
N GLN A 3 69.60 9.64 -22.43
CA GLN A 3 68.30 9.04 -22.67
C GLN A 3 67.29 9.69 -21.71
N GLU A 4 66.41 10.52 -22.25
CA GLU A 4 65.16 10.87 -21.61
C GLU A 4 64.35 9.58 -21.45
N GLN A 5 64.27 9.09 -20.21
CA GLN A 5 63.27 8.11 -19.84
C GLN A 5 61.88 8.73 -20.11
N PRO A 6 60.97 8.02 -20.79
CA PRO A 6 59.60 8.49 -20.88
C PRO A 6 59.05 8.52 -19.46
N ARG A 7 58.76 9.73 -19.00
CA ARG A 7 58.06 10.03 -17.77
C ARG A 7 56.77 9.20 -17.80
N ARG A 8 56.78 8.03 -17.15
CA ARG A 8 55.56 7.28 -16.84
C ARG A 8 54.63 8.31 -16.22
N GLU A 9 53.56 8.60 -16.91
CA GLU A 9 52.46 9.40 -16.44
C GLU A 9 52.01 8.79 -15.12
N GLN A 10 52.51 9.37 -14.02
CA GLN A 10 51.84 9.36 -12.74
C GLN A 10 50.56 10.15 -12.94
N ALA A 11 49.60 9.58 -13.67
CA ALA A 11 48.21 9.78 -13.34
C ALA A 11 48.05 9.06 -12.01
N GLU A 12 48.40 9.77 -10.93
CA GLU A 12 47.99 9.41 -9.58
C GLU A 12 46.48 9.30 -9.64
N GLY A 13 46.01 8.05 -9.78
CA GLY A 13 44.61 7.70 -9.64
C GLY A 13 44.22 8.01 -8.21
N GLN A 14 43.88 9.27 -7.95
CA GLN A 14 43.15 9.67 -6.77
C GLN A 14 41.89 8.81 -6.81
N GLN A 15 41.86 7.77 -5.99
CA GLN A 15 40.67 6.96 -5.83
C GLN A 15 39.61 7.93 -5.33
N GLU A 16 38.67 8.30 -6.21
CA GLU A 16 37.55 9.11 -5.79
C GLU A 16 36.72 8.29 -4.79
N PRO A 17 36.19 8.93 -3.74
CA PRO A 17 35.31 8.24 -2.83
C PRO A 17 34.09 7.75 -3.59
N ILE A 18 33.57 6.58 -3.19
CA ILE A 18 32.31 6.05 -3.69
C ILE A 18 31.20 7.00 -3.22
N LYS A 19 30.47 7.56 -4.18
CA LYS A 19 29.41 8.55 -3.98
C LYS A 19 28.03 7.89 -3.98
N TYR A 20 27.00 8.59 -3.52
CA TYR A 20 25.63 8.08 -3.59
C TYR A 20 25.19 7.78 -5.03
N GLY A 21 25.56 8.62 -5.99
CA GLY A 21 25.22 8.42 -7.41
C GLY A 21 25.87 7.19 -8.05
N ASP A 22 26.94 6.65 -7.44
CA ASP A 22 27.63 5.46 -7.96
C ASP A 22 26.89 4.16 -7.58
N VAL A 23 26.09 4.19 -6.50
CA VAL A 23 25.41 3.01 -5.94
C VAL A 23 23.88 3.11 -6.00
N PHE A 24 23.33 4.31 -6.03
CA PHE A 24 21.88 4.56 -6.06
C PHE A 24 21.52 5.50 -7.21
N GLN A 25 20.30 5.33 -7.75
CA GLN A 25 19.75 6.22 -8.77
C GLN A 25 19.24 7.53 -8.15
N VAL A 26 20.15 8.31 -7.59
CA VAL A 26 19.88 9.65 -7.01
C VAL A 26 20.46 10.74 -7.90
N SER A 27 20.08 12.00 -7.68
CA SER A 27 20.47 13.12 -8.54
C SER A 27 20.70 14.40 -7.73
N GLY A 28 21.32 15.41 -8.33
CA GLY A 28 21.61 16.67 -7.64
C GLY A 28 22.74 16.53 -6.61
N ASP A 29 22.67 17.30 -5.54
CA ASP A 29 23.78 17.42 -4.58
C ASP A 29 24.11 16.12 -3.87
N LEU A 30 23.11 15.29 -3.56
CA LEU A 30 23.32 13.99 -2.91
C LEU A 30 24.17 13.06 -3.79
N ALA A 31 23.92 13.02 -5.11
CA ALA A 31 24.61 12.11 -6.01
C ALA A 31 26.14 12.32 -6.05
N ASN A 32 26.59 13.54 -5.78
CA ASN A 32 28.01 13.91 -5.78
C ASN A 32 28.68 13.75 -4.40
N LYS A 33 27.92 13.40 -3.34
CA LYS A 33 28.45 13.29 -1.98
C LYS A 33 29.01 11.90 -1.73
N PRO A 34 30.16 11.79 -1.03
CA PRO A 34 30.70 10.50 -0.63
C PRO A 34 29.78 9.84 0.40
N ILE A 35 29.70 8.50 0.37
CA ILE A 35 29.00 7.77 1.42
C ILE A 35 29.89 7.68 2.65
N ALA A 36 29.42 8.24 3.76
CA ALA A 36 30.16 8.30 5.01
C ALA A 36 29.69 7.24 6.04
N PRO A 37 30.53 6.88 7.03
CA PRO A 37 30.20 5.85 8.02
C PRO A 37 28.94 6.17 8.83
N GLU A 38 28.77 7.42 9.26
CA GLU A 38 27.59 7.85 10.01
C GLU A 38 26.31 7.74 9.19
N ASP A 39 26.33 8.13 7.91
CA ASP A 39 25.15 8.01 7.05
C ASP A 39 24.71 6.55 6.91
N ALA A 40 25.69 5.65 6.77
CA ALA A 40 25.45 4.21 6.72
C ALA A 40 24.89 3.69 8.05
N ALA A 41 25.36 4.21 9.19
CA ALA A 41 24.85 3.87 10.51
C ALA A 41 23.41 4.37 10.72
N MET A 42 23.07 5.58 10.25
CA MET A 42 21.71 6.10 10.32
C MET A 42 20.75 5.28 9.45
N MET A 43 21.14 4.92 8.22
CA MET A 43 20.35 4.02 7.38
C MET A 43 20.15 2.65 8.03
N GLN A 44 21.21 2.09 8.64
CA GLN A 44 21.09 0.84 9.37
C GLN A 44 20.10 0.93 10.54
N ALA A 45 20.10 2.01 11.29
CA ALA A 45 19.17 2.23 12.40
C ALA A 45 17.72 2.37 11.89
N ALA A 46 17.52 3.08 10.78
CA ALA A 46 16.22 3.22 10.14
C ALA A 46 15.70 1.87 9.60
N GLU A 47 16.52 1.09 8.89
CA GLU A 47 16.20 -0.28 8.45
C GLU A 47 15.84 -1.18 9.62
N THR A 48 16.64 -1.16 10.69
CA THR A 48 16.42 -2.00 11.86
C THR A 48 15.11 -1.66 12.57
N THR A 49 14.69 -0.40 12.53
CA THR A 49 13.42 0.04 13.14
C THR A 49 12.21 -0.52 12.38
N VAL A 50 12.29 -0.67 11.05
CA VAL A 50 11.17 -1.10 10.20
C VAL A 50 11.17 -2.60 9.92
N PHE A 51 12.35 -3.20 9.77
CA PHE A 51 12.53 -4.61 9.44
C PHE A 51 13.00 -5.48 10.62
N GLY A 52 13.36 -4.87 11.76
CA GLY A 52 13.94 -5.56 12.92
C GLY A 52 15.40 -5.99 12.75
N GLN A 53 15.92 -5.95 11.52
CA GLN A 53 17.31 -6.25 11.18
C GLN A 53 17.70 -5.56 9.86
N THR A 54 19.01 -5.36 9.66
CA THR A 54 19.57 -4.88 8.40
C THR A 54 19.33 -5.87 7.26
N GLN A 55 18.83 -5.39 6.12
CA GLN A 55 18.56 -6.25 4.97
C GLN A 55 19.85 -6.60 4.23
N LYS A 56 20.05 -7.89 3.94
CA LYS A 56 21.23 -8.35 3.19
C LYS A 56 21.15 -7.87 1.75
N GLY A 57 22.15 -7.10 1.32
CA GLY A 57 22.17 -6.51 -0.03
C GLY A 57 21.24 -5.30 -0.19
N GLY A 58 20.67 -4.79 0.92
CA GLY A 58 19.87 -3.59 0.93
C GLY A 58 20.67 -2.29 0.99
N PRO A 59 20.01 -1.13 0.89
CA PRO A 59 20.63 0.18 0.97
C PRO A 59 21.57 0.36 2.16
N ALA A 60 21.21 -0.05 3.39
CA ALA A 60 22.14 0.05 4.52
C ALA A 60 23.40 -0.80 4.31
N ALA A 61 23.27 -2.03 3.81
CA ALA A 61 24.41 -2.91 3.57
C ALA A 61 25.33 -2.38 2.45
N VAL A 62 24.75 -1.80 1.39
CA VAL A 62 25.50 -1.16 0.30
C VAL A 62 26.23 0.08 0.81
N MET A 63 25.55 0.93 1.59
CA MET A 63 26.15 2.12 2.20
C MET A 63 27.29 1.77 3.16
N GLN A 64 27.14 0.73 3.98
CA GLN A 64 28.20 0.26 4.88
C GLN A 64 29.43 -0.22 4.11
N ALA A 65 29.23 -0.96 3.02
CA ALA A 65 30.33 -1.43 2.18
C ALA A 65 31.07 -0.27 1.49
N ALA A 66 30.32 0.73 0.98
CA ALA A 66 30.88 1.93 0.39
C ALA A 66 31.65 2.77 1.42
N ALA A 67 31.03 3.06 2.57
CA ALA A 67 31.66 3.79 3.67
C ALA A 67 32.94 3.10 4.17
N THR A 68 32.93 1.78 4.37
CA THR A 68 34.11 1.02 4.81
C THR A 68 35.25 1.12 3.79
N ARG A 69 34.95 1.14 2.48
CA ARG A 69 35.96 1.32 1.44
C ARG A 69 36.50 2.74 1.43
N ASN A 70 35.62 3.74 1.53
CA ASN A 70 36.00 5.15 1.57
C ASN A 70 36.87 5.44 2.81
N GLU A 71 36.51 4.91 3.97
CA GLU A 71 37.25 5.06 5.22
C GLU A 71 38.62 4.37 5.16
N ARG A 72 38.68 3.13 4.66
CA ARG A 72 39.96 2.40 4.48
C ARG A 72 40.90 3.10 3.50
N ALA A 73 40.36 3.78 2.50
CA ALA A 73 41.11 4.59 1.56
C ALA A 73 41.49 5.97 2.14
N GLY A 74 41.01 6.32 3.34
CA GLY A 74 41.25 7.62 3.98
C GLY A 74 40.53 8.79 3.30
N LEU A 75 39.49 8.51 2.52
CA LEU A 75 38.75 9.50 1.74
C LEU A 75 37.59 10.13 2.52
N VAL A 76 37.15 9.47 3.59
CA VAL A 76 36.20 9.97 4.59
C VAL A 76 36.69 9.57 5.99
N GLY A 77 36.44 10.40 6.97
CA GLY A 77 36.67 10.15 8.38
C GLY A 77 35.56 9.31 9.03
N HIS A 78 35.91 8.65 10.14
CA HIS A 78 34.98 7.87 10.96
C HIS A 78 33.88 8.70 11.64
N ARG A 79 33.89 10.03 11.49
CA ARG A 79 32.89 10.95 12.06
C ARG A 79 32.24 11.84 11.01
N ASP A 80 32.50 11.54 9.75
CA ASP A 80 32.01 12.37 8.66
C ASP A 80 30.53 12.04 8.44
N VAL A 81 29.72 13.08 8.41
CA VAL A 81 28.28 12.99 8.10
C VAL A 81 28.07 13.85 6.87
N THR A 82 27.29 13.39 5.90
CA THR A 82 26.86 14.30 4.84
C THR A 82 25.80 15.26 5.38
N ASP A 83 25.96 16.54 5.07
CA ASP A 83 25.00 17.62 5.33
C ASP A 83 23.56 17.25 4.91
N VAL A 84 23.37 16.55 3.78
CA VAL A 84 22.03 16.08 3.34
C VAL A 84 21.45 15.04 4.30
N ALA A 85 22.24 14.05 4.72
CA ALA A 85 21.77 13.06 5.68
C ALA A 85 21.56 13.67 7.08
N GLY A 86 22.40 14.64 7.47
CA GLY A 86 22.34 15.32 8.77
C GLY A 86 21.21 16.36 8.92
N GLU A 87 20.85 17.08 7.85
CA GLU A 87 19.82 18.13 7.88
C GLU A 87 18.44 17.63 7.41
N GLU A 88 18.38 16.88 6.31
CA GLU A 88 17.12 16.39 5.72
C GLU A 88 16.77 14.96 6.18
N GLY A 89 17.73 14.25 6.77
CA GLY A 89 17.52 12.97 7.43
C GLY A 89 17.55 11.76 6.51
N VAL A 90 17.77 10.61 7.13
CA VAL A 90 17.57 9.28 6.54
C VAL A 90 16.22 8.76 7.02
N THR A 91 15.37 8.34 6.09
CA THR A 91 14.01 7.91 6.38
C THR A 91 13.70 6.58 5.72
N VAL A 92 13.07 5.69 6.49
CA VAL A 92 12.47 4.46 5.97
C VAL A 92 10.98 4.56 6.24
N ALA A 93 10.22 4.85 5.20
CA ALA A 93 8.79 5.07 5.26
C ALA A 93 8.04 3.81 4.83
N GLU A 94 7.18 3.31 5.70
CA GLU A 94 6.25 2.23 5.37
C GLU A 94 4.95 2.80 4.82
N THR A 95 4.70 2.54 3.54
CA THR A 95 3.42 2.79 2.89
C THR A 95 2.66 1.47 2.79
N ASN A 96 1.66 1.30 3.65
CA ASN A 96 0.78 0.16 3.59
C ASN A 96 -0.26 0.37 2.48
N LEU A 97 -0.08 -0.36 1.38
CA LEU A 97 -1.04 -0.51 0.31
C LEU A 97 -1.79 -1.86 0.47
N PRO A 98 -2.93 -2.02 -0.20
CA PRO A 98 -3.72 -3.24 -0.13
C PRO A 98 -2.92 -4.40 -0.69
N GLY A 99 -2.68 -5.44 0.12
CA GLY A 99 -1.89 -6.61 -0.27
C GLY A 99 -0.41 -6.33 -0.58
N THR A 100 0.07 -5.11 -0.35
CA THR A 100 1.45 -4.72 -0.64
C THR A 100 1.92 -3.75 0.41
N ARG A 101 2.95 -4.11 1.14
CA ARG A 101 3.68 -3.18 1.97
C ARG A 101 4.81 -2.62 1.11
N ILE A 102 4.73 -1.34 0.78
CA ILE A 102 5.84 -0.65 0.13
C ILE A 102 6.65 0.00 1.24
N ILE A 103 7.92 -0.39 1.34
CA ILE A 103 8.88 0.26 2.21
C ILE A 103 9.79 1.08 1.32
N THR A 104 9.75 2.40 1.49
CA THR A 104 10.56 3.34 0.73
C THR A 104 11.66 3.85 1.64
N GLU A 105 12.90 3.65 1.22
CA GLU A 105 14.09 4.12 1.91
C GLU A 105 14.64 5.33 1.16
N SER A 106 14.85 6.42 1.88
CA SER A 106 15.30 7.68 1.31
C SER A 106 16.35 8.38 2.15
N VAL A 107 17.21 9.13 1.46
CA VAL A 107 18.22 10.02 2.03
C VAL A 107 18.00 11.40 1.40
N GLY A 108 17.81 12.45 2.20
CA GLY A 108 17.55 13.78 1.64
C GLY A 108 16.30 13.86 0.78
N GLY A 109 15.25 13.13 1.16
CA GLY A 109 14.00 13.02 0.38
C GLY A 109 14.13 12.27 -0.95
N GLN A 110 15.32 11.78 -1.32
CA GLN A 110 15.53 10.98 -2.54
C GLN A 110 15.52 9.49 -2.24
N VAL A 111 14.78 8.73 -3.04
CA VAL A 111 14.63 7.28 -2.85
C VAL A 111 15.92 6.55 -3.22
N VAL A 112 16.49 5.82 -2.27
CA VAL A 112 17.69 4.97 -2.45
C VAL A 112 17.33 3.49 -2.49
N GLY A 113 16.16 3.11 -1.98
CA GLY A 113 15.64 1.75 -2.07
C GLY A 113 14.14 1.71 -1.96
N GLN A 114 13.53 0.75 -2.63
CA GLN A 114 12.11 0.47 -2.51
C GLN A 114 11.92 -1.04 -2.42
N TYR A 115 11.38 -1.49 -1.29
CA TYR A 115 10.97 -2.86 -1.10
C TYR A 115 9.49 -2.97 -1.26
N VAL A 116 9.10 -3.77 -2.23
CA VAL A 116 7.71 -4.19 -2.38
C VAL A 116 7.61 -5.54 -1.70
N GLU A 117 7.26 -5.51 -0.42
CA GLU A 117 6.90 -6.72 0.28
C GLU A 117 5.45 -7.01 -0.07
N ALA A 118 5.25 -8.02 -0.92
CA ALA A 118 3.95 -8.65 -1.01
C ALA A 118 3.67 -9.24 0.38
N LYS A 119 3.00 -8.47 1.23
CA LYS A 119 2.28 -9.06 2.33
C LYS A 119 1.38 -10.08 1.63
N PRO A 120 1.34 -11.35 2.06
CA PRO A 120 0.17 -12.13 1.74
C PRO A 120 -0.97 -11.21 2.17
N VAL A 121 -1.80 -10.77 1.21
CA VAL A 121 -3.22 -10.61 1.51
C VAL A 121 -3.48 -11.90 2.28
N MET A 122 -3.91 -11.81 3.54
CA MET A 122 -4.50 -13.00 4.12
C MET A 122 -5.56 -13.40 3.09
N GLN A 123 -5.21 -14.37 2.26
CA GLN A 123 -6.14 -15.27 1.65
C GLN A 123 -6.77 -15.90 2.89
N THR A 124 -7.83 -15.27 3.41
CA THR A 124 -8.87 -15.99 4.14
C THR A 124 -9.57 -16.85 3.10
N GLY A 125 -8.84 -17.87 2.66
CA GLY A 125 -9.12 -18.70 1.51
C GLY A 125 -8.53 -20.08 1.70
N ALA A 126 -8.91 -20.70 2.83
CA ALA A 126 -8.95 -22.14 3.11
C ALA A 126 -7.62 -22.91 3.31
N THR A 127 -7.39 -23.41 4.53
CA THR A 127 -7.49 -24.83 4.92
C THR A 127 -7.20 -24.98 6.42
N GLY A 128 -7.89 -25.91 7.08
CA GLY A 128 -8.08 -25.94 8.52
C GLY A 128 -6.82 -25.99 9.39
N GLY A 129 -6.89 -25.32 10.54
CA GLY A 129 -5.96 -25.49 11.65
C GLY A 129 -5.89 -24.27 12.58
N ALA A 130 -6.61 -24.34 13.69
CA ALA A 130 -6.44 -23.56 14.93
C ALA A 130 -6.90 -22.08 14.98
N VAL A 131 -8.21 -21.93 15.28
CA VAL A 131 -8.81 -21.06 16.32
C VAL A 131 -8.16 -19.68 16.59
N GLY A 132 -8.60 -18.70 15.82
CA GLY A 132 -8.81 -17.31 16.24
C GLY A 132 -9.83 -16.72 15.26
N GLN A 133 -11.05 -16.42 15.69
CA GLN A 133 -12.11 -15.94 14.80
C GLN A 133 -11.72 -14.55 14.26
N SER A 134 -11.10 -14.49 13.08
CA SER A 134 -10.85 -13.23 12.37
C SER A 134 -12.18 -12.55 12.08
N ALA A 135 -12.28 -11.26 12.44
CA ALA A 135 -13.50 -10.49 12.26
C ALA A 135 -13.85 -10.39 10.76
N VAL A 136 -15.12 -10.61 10.43
CA VAL A 136 -15.68 -10.51 9.07
C VAL A 136 -15.56 -9.06 8.57
N THR A 137 -14.98 -8.86 7.39
CA THR A 137 -14.76 -7.52 6.82
C THR A 137 -15.97 -7.01 6.04
N ILE A 138 -15.96 -5.71 5.69
CA ILE A 138 -17.00 -5.12 4.84
C ILE A 138 -16.93 -5.71 3.42
N GLY A 139 -15.74 -5.92 2.87
CA GLY A 139 -15.55 -6.58 1.57
C GLY A 139 -16.07 -8.02 1.54
N GLU A 140 -15.82 -8.80 2.59
CA GLU A 140 -16.37 -10.16 2.71
C GLU A 140 -17.90 -10.15 2.77
N ALA A 141 -18.49 -9.17 3.46
CA ALA A 141 -19.95 -8.98 3.48
C ALA A 141 -20.52 -8.55 2.12
N LEU A 142 -19.79 -7.75 1.35
CA LEU A 142 -20.18 -7.38 -0.02
C LEU A 142 -20.14 -8.58 -0.96
N GLU A 143 -19.12 -9.43 -0.87
CA GLU A 143 -19.07 -10.67 -1.65
C GLU A 143 -20.16 -11.67 -1.23
N ALA A 144 -20.50 -11.71 0.06
CA ALA A 144 -21.65 -12.48 0.52
C ALA A 144 -22.96 -11.96 -0.09
N SER A 145 -23.12 -10.64 -0.22
CA SER A 145 -24.26 -10.03 -0.91
C SER A 145 -24.30 -10.42 -2.39
N ALA A 146 -23.13 -10.47 -3.05
CA ALA A 146 -23.00 -10.94 -4.43
C ALA A 146 -23.49 -12.38 -4.61
N ARG A 147 -23.38 -13.23 -3.58
CA ARG A 147 -23.88 -14.61 -3.61
C ARG A 147 -25.35 -14.73 -3.21
N ALA A 148 -25.80 -13.91 -2.26
CA ALA A 148 -27.15 -13.97 -1.71
C ALA A 148 -28.19 -13.28 -2.60
N ALA A 149 -27.83 -12.15 -3.20
CA ALA A 149 -28.69 -11.33 -4.04
C ALA A 149 -28.06 -11.04 -5.42
N GLY A 150 -27.15 -11.91 -5.87
CA GLY A 150 -26.37 -11.73 -7.10
C GLY A 150 -27.19 -11.56 -8.37
N ASP A 151 -28.40 -12.14 -8.42
CA ASP A 151 -29.30 -12.05 -9.56
C ASP A 151 -30.07 -10.73 -9.65
N LYS A 152 -30.04 -9.92 -8.59
CA LYS A 152 -30.75 -8.64 -8.55
C LYS A 152 -30.05 -7.63 -9.47
N PRO A 153 -30.80 -6.95 -10.37
CA PRO A 153 -30.31 -5.78 -11.08
C PRO A 153 -29.93 -4.67 -10.11
N VAL A 154 -28.79 -4.02 -10.32
CA VAL A 154 -28.34 -2.90 -9.48
C VAL A 154 -29.25 -1.70 -9.69
N ASP A 155 -29.77 -1.13 -8.59
CA ASP A 155 -30.52 0.12 -8.57
C ASP A 155 -29.77 1.27 -7.85
N HIS A 156 -30.37 2.46 -7.79
CA HIS A 156 -29.76 3.62 -7.13
C HIS A 156 -29.61 3.46 -5.62
N SER A 157 -30.49 2.68 -4.98
CA SER A 157 -30.41 2.40 -3.55
C SER A 157 -29.22 1.47 -3.25
N ASP A 158 -29.05 0.42 -4.06
CA ASP A 158 -27.90 -0.47 -4.01
C ASP A 158 -26.60 0.30 -4.24
N ALA A 159 -26.56 1.17 -5.26
CA ALA A 159 -25.38 1.97 -5.55
C ALA A 159 -25.00 2.89 -4.37
N ALA A 160 -25.98 3.49 -3.69
CA ALA A 160 -25.75 4.28 -2.50
C ALA A 160 -25.25 3.43 -1.31
N ALA A 161 -25.80 2.23 -1.13
CA ALA A 161 -25.35 1.30 -0.10
C ALA A 161 -23.90 0.84 -0.34
N ILE A 162 -23.56 0.51 -1.59
CA ILE A 162 -22.21 0.10 -2.01
C ILE A 162 -21.23 1.25 -1.81
N GLN A 163 -21.61 2.48 -2.16
CA GLN A 163 -20.78 3.66 -1.91
C GLN A 163 -20.53 3.86 -0.41
N ALA A 164 -21.57 3.79 0.41
CA ALA A 164 -21.41 3.91 1.85
C ALA A 164 -20.52 2.81 2.43
N ALA A 165 -20.62 1.59 1.90
CA ALA A 165 -19.77 0.47 2.28
C ALA A 165 -18.31 0.71 1.88
N GLU A 166 -18.04 1.15 0.65
CA GLU A 166 -16.69 1.46 0.17
C GLU A 166 -16.04 2.62 0.94
N CYS A 167 -16.78 3.70 1.22
CA CYS A 167 -16.26 4.82 2.01
C CYS A 167 -15.91 4.39 3.43
N ARG A 168 -16.73 3.52 4.03
CA ARG A 168 -16.49 3.02 5.38
C ARG A 168 -15.33 2.05 5.41
N ALA A 169 -15.27 1.12 4.46
CA ALA A 169 -14.16 0.19 4.33
C ALA A 169 -12.84 0.96 4.20
N THR A 170 -12.77 1.90 3.27
CA THR A 170 -11.50 2.59 2.94
C THR A 170 -11.17 3.78 3.83
N GLY A 171 -12.15 4.31 4.58
CA GLY A 171 -12.02 5.59 5.29
C GLY A 171 -11.95 6.81 4.37
N SER A 172 -12.10 6.63 3.06
CA SER A 172 -12.08 7.70 2.06
C SER A 172 -13.49 8.05 1.62
N ASN A 173 -13.82 9.33 1.61
CA ASN A 173 -15.12 9.81 1.11
C ASN A 173 -15.10 10.14 -0.40
N ILE A 174 -13.98 9.81 -1.08
CA ILE A 174 -13.76 10.07 -2.50
C ILE A 174 -14.16 8.82 -3.29
N ILE A 175 -15.04 8.98 -4.27
CA ILE A 175 -15.36 7.92 -5.23
C ILE A 175 -14.14 7.74 -6.13
N THR A 176 -13.47 6.60 -6.01
CA THR A 176 -12.31 6.28 -6.84
C THR A 176 -12.79 5.84 -8.23
N PRO A 177 -12.29 6.43 -9.33
CA PRO A 177 -12.60 5.95 -10.67
C PRO A 177 -12.26 4.46 -10.81
N GLY A 178 -13.23 3.64 -11.23
CA GLY A 178 -13.06 2.19 -11.33
C GLY A 178 -13.25 1.41 -10.03
N GLY A 179 -13.57 2.08 -8.92
CA GLY A 179 -13.96 1.45 -7.64
C GLY A 179 -15.35 0.81 -7.67
N LEU A 180 -15.73 0.16 -6.57
CA LEU A 180 -17.03 -0.50 -6.44
C LEU A 180 -18.18 0.51 -6.53
N ALA A 181 -18.07 1.67 -5.87
CA ALA A 181 -19.11 2.69 -5.91
C ALA A 181 -19.28 3.28 -7.31
N ALA A 182 -18.17 3.59 -7.99
CA ALA A 182 -18.21 4.11 -9.36
C ALA A 182 -18.87 3.12 -10.33
N THR A 183 -18.53 1.83 -10.19
CA THR A 183 -19.11 0.75 -11.00
C THR A 183 -20.60 0.58 -10.70
N ALA A 184 -20.99 0.60 -9.42
CA ALA A 184 -22.39 0.48 -9.02
C ALA A 184 -23.25 1.66 -9.51
N GLN A 185 -22.73 2.88 -9.43
CA GLN A 185 -23.42 4.07 -9.94
C GLN A 185 -23.59 4.02 -11.46
N SER A 186 -22.56 3.60 -12.20
CA SER A 186 -22.66 3.41 -13.64
C SER A 186 -23.64 2.29 -14.00
N ALA A 187 -23.66 1.20 -13.22
CA ALA A 187 -24.59 0.09 -13.41
C ALA A 187 -26.04 0.53 -13.17
N ALA A 188 -26.31 1.27 -12.10
CA ALA A 188 -27.65 1.80 -11.79
C ALA A 188 -28.14 2.74 -12.91
N ALA A 189 -27.31 3.68 -13.35
CA ALA A 189 -27.66 4.61 -14.43
C ALA A 189 -27.90 3.90 -15.76
N PHE A 190 -27.12 2.86 -16.06
CA PHE A 190 -27.32 2.03 -17.25
C PHE A 190 -28.63 1.23 -17.18
N ASN A 191 -28.90 0.63 -16.02
CA ASN A 191 -30.09 -0.18 -15.79
C ASN A 191 -31.38 0.64 -15.82
N GLU A 192 -31.35 1.91 -15.39
CA GLU A 192 -32.50 2.80 -15.44
C GLU A 192 -33.03 2.98 -16.88
N GLY A 193 -32.12 2.98 -17.87
CA GLY A 193 -32.47 3.09 -19.29
C GLY A 193 -33.02 1.81 -19.92
N LEU A 194 -33.02 0.68 -19.21
CA LEU A 194 -33.43 -0.63 -19.73
C LEU A 194 -34.79 -1.09 -19.18
N VAL A 195 -35.64 -1.57 -20.09
CA VAL A 195 -36.94 -2.15 -19.76
C VAL A 195 -36.78 -3.65 -19.49
N GLY A 196 -37.27 -4.13 -18.35
CA GLY A 196 -37.12 -5.53 -17.92
C GLY A 196 -35.77 -5.80 -17.24
N ASP A 197 -35.52 -7.06 -16.85
CA ASP A 197 -34.30 -7.45 -16.13
C ASP A 197 -33.25 -8.11 -17.03
N GLU A 198 -33.62 -8.40 -18.28
CA GLU A 198 -32.73 -9.01 -19.27
C GLU A 198 -31.65 -8.01 -19.72
N GLY A 199 -30.38 -8.36 -19.52
CA GLY A 199 -29.23 -7.53 -19.91
C GLY A 199 -28.85 -6.42 -18.93
N LYS A 200 -29.56 -6.28 -17.80
CA LYS A 200 -29.16 -5.38 -16.72
C LYS A 200 -27.92 -5.88 -16.01
N VAL A 201 -27.09 -4.95 -15.56
CA VAL A 201 -25.93 -5.23 -14.70
C VAL A 201 -26.44 -5.63 -13.33
N LYS A 202 -25.99 -6.78 -12.82
CA LYS A 202 -26.47 -7.33 -11.56
C LYS A 202 -25.49 -7.10 -10.41
N LEU A 203 -25.96 -7.31 -9.18
CA LEU A 203 -25.12 -7.18 -7.98
C LEU A 203 -23.89 -8.10 -8.02
N ALA A 204 -24.02 -9.30 -8.59
CA ALA A 204 -22.88 -10.21 -8.77
C ALA A 204 -21.78 -9.58 -9.64
N ASP A 205 -22.13 -8.88 -10.71
CA ASP A 205 -21.16 -8.28 -11.64
C ASP A 205 -20.34 -7.16 -10.99
N VAL A 206 -20.96 -6.42 -10.07
CA VAL A 206 -20.33 -5.31 -9.36
C VAL A 206 -19.51 -5.80 -8.16
N LEU A 207 -20.12 -6.64 -7.31
CA LEU A 207 -19.59 -7.02 -6.00
C LEU A 207 -18.64 -8.22 -6.02
N THR A 208 -18.53 -8.93 -7.16
CA THR A 208 -17.52 -9.99 -7.28
C THR A 208 -16.12 -9.41 -7.12
N GLY A 209 -15.35 -10.00 -6.21
CA GLY A 209 -14.00 -9.56 -5.86
C GLY A 209 -13.97 -8.29 -5.02
N ALA A 210 -15.05 -7.94 -4.30
CA ALA A 210 -15.09 -6.75 -3.46
C ALA A 210 -13.96 -6.71 -2.43
N THR A 211 -13.55 -7.87 -1.90
CA THR A 211 -12.39 -7.97 -0.98
C THR A 211 -11.09 -7.48 -1.62
N THR A 212 -10.90 -7.72 -2.92
CA THR A 212 -9.70 -7.30 -3.66
C THR A 212 -9.77 -5.87 -4.16
N LYS A 213 -10.98 -5.33 -4.32
CA LYS A 213 -11.22 -3.97 -4.83
C LYS A 213 -11.22 -2.92 -3.73
N LEU A 214 -11.46 -3.32 -2.48
CA LEU A 214 -11.38 -2.44 -1.31
C LEU A 214 -9.95 -2.36 -0.79
N SER A 215 -9.36 -1.17 -0.92
CA SER A 215 -7.94 -0.95 -0.62
C SER A 215 -7.59 -1.06 0.88
N ALA A 216 -8.45 -0.58 1.76
CA ALA A 216 -8.22 -0.64 3.20
C ALA A 216 -9.35 -1.38 3.93
N ASP A 217 -9.82 -2.50 3.36
CA ASP A 217 -10.97 -3.23 3.90
C ASP A 217 -10.85 -3.52 5.40
N LYS A 218 -11.82 -3.03 6.18
CA LYS A 218 -11.82 -3.11 7.64
C LYS A 218 -12.92 -4.05 8.13
N ALA A 219 -12.76 -4.53 9.35
CA ALA A 219 -13.79 -5.32 10.05
C ALA A 219 -15.13 -4.56 10.09
N ALA A 220 -16.21 -5.26 9.77
CA ALA A 220 -17.55 -4.69 9.80
C ALA A 220 -17.97 -4.37 11.24
N THR A 221 -18.40 -3.15 11.49
CA THR A 221 -18.96 -2.72 12.79
C THR A 221 -20.45 -2.41 12.68
N ARG A 222 -21.14 -2.36 13.82
CA ARG A 222 -22.55 -1.99 13.86
C ARG A 222 -22.81 -0.55 13.43
N GLU A 223 -21.87 0.36 13.63
CA GLU A 223 -21.95 1.72 13.11
C GLU A 223 -21.88 1.75 11.58
N ASP A 224 -21.05 0.89 11.00
CA ASP A 224 -20.97 0.76 9.54
C ASP A 224 -22.27 0.24 8.95
N ALA A 225 -22.81 -0.84 9.54
CA ALA A 225 -24.09 -1.42 9.12
C ALA A 225 -25.23 -0.39 9.17
N LYS A 226 -25.34 0.40 10.24
CA LYS A 226 -26.36 1.46 10.36
C LYS A 226 -26.19 2.54 9.31
N GLY A 227 -24.94 2.94 9.03
CA GLY A 227 -24.65 3.95 8.03
C GLY A 227 -25.01 3.51 6.63
N ILE A 228 -24.70 2.26 6.28
CA ILE A 228 -25.01 1.65 4.98
C ILE A 228 -26.53 1.49 4.82
N THR A 229 -27.20 0.98 5.85
CA THR A 229 -28.68 0.87 5.87
C THR A 229 -29.34 2.24 5.67
N SER A 230 -28.79 3.29 6.32
CA SER A 230 -29.31 4.65 6.16
C SER A 230 -29.10 5.19 4.75
N ALA A 231 -28.01 4.83 4.07
CA ALA A 231 -27.75 5.24 2.70
C ALA A 231 -28.69 4.55 1.70
N GLU A 232 -28.93 3.25 1.89
CA GLU A 232 -29.88 2.45 1.12
C GLU A 232 -31.30 3.04 1.24
N LEU A 233 -31.78 3.22 2.47
CA LEU A 233 -33.13 3.75 2.73
C LEU A 233 -33.33 5.17 2.21
N ARG A 234 -32.32 6.04 2.28
CA ARG A 234 -32.43 7.42 1.76
C ARG A 234 -32.57 7.48 0.24
N ASN A 235 -32.09 6.45 -0.46
CA ASN A 235 -32.09 6.38 -1.91
C ASN A 235 -33.08 5.33 -2.44
N ASP A 236 -33.85 4.68 -1.57
CA ASP A 236 -34.94 3.78 -1.94
C ASP A 236 -36.30 4.52 -1.89
N PRO A 237 -37.04 4.62 -3.01
CA PRO A 237 -38.35 5.26 -3.03
C PRO A 237 -39.42 4.53 -2.21
N ASN A 238 -39.19 3.26 -1.85
CA ASN A 238 -40.12 2.45 -1.05
C ASN A 238 -39.72 2.34 0.44
N LEU A 239 -38.61 2.95 0.84
CA LEU A 239 -38.00 2.85 2.18
C LEU A 239 -37.82 1.40 2.66
N LYS A 240 -37.37 0.50 1.77
CA LYS A 240 -37.14 -0.91 2.09
C LYS A 240 -35.65 -1.26 1.97
N THR A 241 -35.20 -2.13 2.87
CA THR A 241 -33.90 -2.82 2.74
C THR A 241 -34.13 -4.16 2.05
N HIS A 242 -33.23 -4.54 1.15
CA HIS A 242 -33.38 -5.79 0.41
C HIS A 242 -32.85 -6.99 1.20
N PRO A 243 -33.63 -8.09 1.31
CA PRO A 243 -33.12 -9.34 1.85
C PRO A 243 -31.94 -9.87 1.01
N GLY A 244 -30.82 -10.19 1.65
CA GLY A 244 -29.56 -10.60 1.03
C GLY A 244 -28.76 -9.46 0.39
N GLY A 245 -29.24 -8.21 0.52
CA GLY A 245 -28.56 -7.03 -0.01
C GLY A 245 -27.35 -6.59 0.80
N VAL A 246 -26.75 -5.48 0.36
CA VAL A 246 -25.50 -4.95 0.93
C VAL A 246 -25.65 -4.57 2.41
N ALA A 247 -26.74 -3.89 2.78
CA ALA A 247 -26.97 -3.48 4.15
C ALA A 247 -27.16 -4.67 5.10
N GLU A 248 -27.92 -5.70 4.69
CA GLU A 248 -28.18 -6.86 5.53
C GLU A 248 -26.92 -7.72 5.73
N SER A 249 -26.14 -7.93 4.67
CA SER A 249 -24.91 -8.72 4.75
C SER A 249 -23.87 -8.05 5.66
N VAL A 250 -23.71 -6.73 5.57
CA VAL A 250 -22.82 -5.99 6.48
C VAL A 250 -23.35 -5.99 7.92
N ALA A 251 -24.67 -5.93 8.12
CA ALA A 251 -25.29 -6.09 9.44
C ALA A 251 -25.13 -7.51 10.02
N ALA A 252 -25.12 -8.54 9.18
CA ALA A 252 -24.82 -9.91 9.59
C ALA A 252 -23.34 -10.05 9.99
N ALA A 253 -22.42 -9.51 9.18
CA ALA A 253 -20.99 -9.47 9.50
C ALA A 253 -20.70 -8.75 10.82
N ALA A 254 -21.28 -7.56 11.03
CA ALA A 254 -21.15 -6.82 12.28
C ALA A 254 -21.66 -7.63 13.49
N ARG A 255 -22.80 -8.32 13.36
CA ARG A 255 -23.34 -9.19 14.44
C ARG A 255 -22.44 -10.38 14.75
N ILE A 256 -21.78 -10.95 13.75
CA ILE A 256 -20.81 -12.04 13.93
C ILE A 256 -19.59 -11.52 14.70
N ASN A 257 -19.11 -10.33 14.35
CA ASN A 257 -17.96 -9.70 15.00
C ASN A 257 -18.23 -9.34 16.46
N GLU A 258 -19.42 -8.81 16.78
CA GLU A 258 -19.83 -8.48 18.15
C GLU A 258 -19.99 -9.72 19.06
N ARG A 259 -20.16 -10.92 18.48
CA ARG A 259 -20.29 -12.19 19.25
C ARG A 259 -18.97 -12.92 19.42
N GLY A 260 -17.95 -12.57 18.64
CA GLY A 260 -16.61 -13.16 18.69
C GLY A 260 -15.61 -12.42 19.58
N THR A 261 -15.99 -11.25 20.12
CA THR A 261 -15.24 -10.44 21.11
C THR A 261 -15.77 -10.68 22.52
#